data_AF-A0A4U0V0Y2-F1
#
_entry.id   AF-A0A4U0V0Y2-F1
#
_cell.length_a   1.000
_cell.length_b   1.000
_cell.length_c   1.000
_cell.angle_alpha   90.00
_cell.angle_beta   90.00
_cell.angle_gamma   90.00
#
_symmetry.space_group_name_H-M   'P 1'
#
loop_
_entity.id
_entity.type
_entity.pdbx_description
1 polymer ?
#
loop_
_entity_poly.entity_id
_entity_poly.type
_entity_poly.pdbx_seq_one_letter_code
_entity_poly.pdbx_strand_id
1 'polypeptide(L)'
;MVHRLPPESIYATGDRKSRSELRRWSPKKLETVMLSVDAIQLQIFIELQANRTRSGRQAASAAVPIEYRDKMFLPIPELKVFLYGKMADLDRITETDPDLTGWRRSPEDVPLSSYHQDDNGMFHDTARQLNSCLQDLFRKQGHQTATVPALLAKIAYNLSISSAPPNIETYNTLLLGLSEVKKYQLVDRVIGSMRRTHMRPNEVTNAAVLNHFTTTNNAADFVTRVELMRGKYCGLALARPNIHINEAGAARLRRVEREGKEDKVIQLPYPTPNVFCALIRGVLKFSGFDTALSICKGMGHEGWGLCLSGLTPLLEHCADYGDWTSGLAIWGQIQALRLRSLQRHAERRGESEKVPMTAFAAMVRLCSKAGQKGVFEEIWAQALRAHEGSARKLVELVKVQNEAAARAWADRPAAASLEGEQSNKRVGNAVEDAVVDASVSKSLSVAHDEIVTPVSVLREVETSQASPAPDMSARHDPVEHRITTSSSATPPRPPVLLREQLDGLLPAGLELEDYELRERPMSMYG
;
A
#
# COMPACT_ATOMS: atom_id res chain seq x y z
N MET A 1 16.87 12.87 14.40
CA MET A 1 16.19 14.17 14.12
C MET A 1 14.69 14.06 14.36
N VAL A 2 13.98 15.17 14.57
CA VAL A 2 12.50 15.18 14.70
C VAL A 2 11.89 15.18 13.29
N HIS A 3 11.50 14.00 12.82
CA HIS A 3 10.99 13.81 11.46
C HIS A 3 9.74 14.63 11.19
N ARG A 4 9.66 15.20 9.99
CA ARG A 4 8.55 16.06 9.59
C ARG A 4 7.46 15.31 8.81
N LEU A 5 6.99 14.16 9.31
CA LEU A 5 5.89 13.42 8.66
C LEU A 5 4.53 14.12 8.75
N PRO A 6 3.65 13.90 7.76
CA PRO A 6 2.28 14.42 7.81
C PRO A 6 1.52 13.80 9.00
N PRO A 7 0.58 14.53 9.61
CA PRO A 7 -0.10 14.08 10.82
C PRO A 7 -0.89 12.78 10.62
N GLU A 8 -1.31 12.46 9.40
CA GLU A 8 -2.02 11.23 9.05
C GLU A 8 -1.11 9.99 8.95
N SER A 9 0.22 10.19 8.97
CA SER A 9 1.15 9.07 9.03
C SER A 9 1.02 8.35 10.36
N ILE A 10 1.03 7.02 10.31
CA ILE A 10 0.95 6.21 11.53
C ILE A 10 2.12 6.47 12.49
N TYR A 11 3.21 7.01 11.96
CA TYR A 11 4.44 7.29 12.69
C TYR A 11 4.65 8.79 12.98
N ALA A 12 3.68 9.64 12.68
CA ALA A 12 3.81 11.06 13.01
C ALA A 12 3.84 11.25 14.53
N THR A 13 4.67 12.18 15.01
CA THR A 13 4.78 12.49 16.44
C THR A 13 3.44 12.91 17.03
N GLY A 14 3.20 12.61 18.31
CA GLY A 14 2.01 13.01 19.05
C GLY A 14 1.68 14.50 18.87
N ASP A 15 2.67 15.38 19.07
CA ASP A 15 2.51 16.84 18.87
C ASP A 15 1.97 17.21 17.49
N ARG A 16 2.36 16.49 16.43
CA ARG A 16 1.89 16.75 15.06
C ARG A 16 0.46 16.29 14.87
N LYS A 17 0.13 15.10 15.38
CA LYS A 17 -1.23 14.55 15.38
C LYS A 17 -2.17 15.53 16.11
N SER A 18 -1.80 15.95 17.33
CA SER A 18 -2.57 16.91 18.13
C SER A 18 -2.76 18.28 17.46
N ARG A 19 -1.72 18.84 16.81
CA ARG A 19 -1.88 20.09 16.03
C ARG A 19 -2.82 19.95 14.84
N SER A 20 -2.94 18.75 14.28
CA SER A 20 -3.88 18.47 13.19
C SER A 20 -5.31 18.34 13.70
N GLU A 21 -5.50 17.77 14.88
CA GLU A 21 -6.81 17.61 15.54
C GLU A 21 -7.49 18.96 15.84
N LEU A 22 -6.70 20.02 16.01
CA LEU A 22 -7.21 21.39 16.16
C LEU A 22 -7.86 21.95 14.88
N ARG A 23 -7.64 21.33 13.71
CA ARG A 23 -8.21 21.83 12.45
C ARG A 23 -9.61 21.27 12.22
N ARG A 24 -10.45 22.09 11.61
CA ARG A 24 -11.76 21.70 11.11
C ARG A 24 -11.73 21.62 9.60
N TRP A 25 -12.58 20.76 9.04
CA TRP A 25 -12.75 20.70 7.60
C TRP A 25 -13.67 21.84 7.17
N SER A 26 -13.51 22.31 5.93
CA SER A 26 -14.44 23.28 5.37
C SER A 26 -15.83 22.64 5.19
N PRO A 27 -16.90 23.46 5.14
CA PRO A 27 -18.24 22.99 4.81
C PRO A 27 -18.25 22.13 3.53
N LYS A 28 -17.56 22.59 2.47
CA LYS A 28 -17.39 21.83 1.23
C LYS A 28 -16.80 20.43 1.45
N LYS A 29 -15.76 20.31 2.28
CA LYS A 29 -15.12 19.04 2.56
C LYS A 29 -16.04 18.10 3.35
N LEU A 30 -16.78 18.60 4.33
CA LEU A 30 -17.77 17.80 5.07
C LEU A 30 -18.88 17.29 4.14
N GLU A 31 -19.42 18.18 3.32
CA GLU A 31 -20.48 17.84 2.37
C GLU A 31 -20.03 16.82 1.33
N THR A 32 -18.84 17.00 0.76
CA THR A 32 -18.23 16.03 -0.17
C THR A 32 -18.09 14.65 0.51
N VAL A 33 -17.70 14.61 1.79
CA VAL A 33 -17.58 13.33 2.53
C VAL A 33 -18.94 12.71 2.79
N MET A 34 -19.96 13.49 3.18
CA MET A 34 -21.33 12.97 3.38
C MET A 34 -21.88 12.36 2.09
N LEU A 35 -21.84 13.08 0.96
CA LEU A 35 -22.29 12.56 -0.33
C LEU A 35 -21.54 11.28 -0.74
N SER A 36 -20.22 11.24 -0.51
CA SER A 36 -19.39 10.09 -0.86
C SER A 36 -19.62 8.87 0.02
N VAL A 37 -19.89 9.07 1.31
CA VAL A 37 -20.21 7.98 2.24
C VAL A 37 -21.64 7.49 2.04
N ASP A 38 -22.60 8.38 1.76
CA ASP A 38 -23.94 8.01 1.30
C ASP A 38 -23.87 7.11 0.06
N ALA A 39 -23.01 7.45 -0.91
CA ALA A 39 -22.79 6.62 -2.10
C ALA A 39 -22.21 5.23 -1.77
N ILE A 40 -21.30 5.11 -0.79
CA ILE A 40 -20.81 3.82 -0.29
C ILE A 40 -21.97 3.01 0.32
N GLN A 41 -22.80 3.63 1.17
CA GLN A 41 -23.95 2.97 1.78
C GLN A 41 -24.93 2.43 0.73
N LEU A 42 -25.28 3.23 -0.28
CA LEU A 42 -26.15 2.82 -1.38
C LEU A 42 -25.56 1.64 -2.18
N GLN A 43 -24.25 1.61 -2.39
CA GLN A 43 -23.59 0.48 -3.06
C GLN A 43 -23.59 -0.78 -2.20
N ILE A 44 -23.44 -0.65 -0.88
CA ILE A 44 -23.63 -1.76 0.05
C ILE A 44 -25.07 -2.28 -0.05
N PHE A 45 -26.08 -1.41 -0.11
CA PHE A 45 -27.48 -1.81 -0.25
C PHE A 45 -27.72 -2.59 -1.55
N ILE A 46 -27.15 -2.13 -2.66
CA ILE A 46 -27.22 -2.83 -3.96
C ILE A 46 -26.53 -4.21 -3.88
N GLU A 47 -25.35 -4.29 -3.29
CA GLU A 47 -24.59 -5.56 -3.10
C GLU A 47 -25.33 -6.57 -2.23
N LEU A 48 -26.01 -6.10 -1.17
CA LEU A 48 -26.84 -6.92 -0.29
C LEU A 48 -28.01 -7.55 -1.03
N GLN A 49 -28.57 -6.86 -2.02
CA GLN A 49 -29.72 -7.33 -2.79
C GLN A 49 -29.33 -8.12 -4.05
N ALA A 50 -28.12 -7.93 -4.57
CA ALA A 50 -27.59 -8.73 -5.68
C ALA A 50 -27.40 -10.21 -5.29
N ASN A 51 -27.05 -10.45 -4.01
CA ASN A 51 -26.93 -11.80 -3.46
C ASN A 51 -28.33 -12.35 -3.08
N ARG A 52 -28.96 -13.11 -3.98
CA ARG A 52 -30.36 -13.61 -3.85
C ARG A 52 -30.61 -14.65 -2.74
N THR A 53 -29.71 -14.82 -1.77
CA THR A 53 -29.93 -15.79 -0.69
C THR A 53 -30.93 -15.25 0.32
N ARG A 54 -32.05 -15.96 0.50
CA ARG A 54 -33.11 -15.60 1.47
C ARG A 54 -32.55 -15.45 2.90
N SER A 55 -31.61 -16.33 3.27
CA SER A 55 -30.91 -16.29 4.56
C SER A 55 -30.03 -15.05 4.72
N GLY A 56 -29.34 -14.62 3.66
CA GLY A 56 -28.50 -13.43 3.67
C GLY A 56 -29.32 -12.15 3.87
N ARG A 57 -30.43 -12.01 3.15
CA ARG A 57 -31.35 -10.88 3.30
C ARG A 57 -31.94 -10.82 4.71
N GLN A 58 -32.36 -11.96 5.27
CA GLN A 58 -32.88 -12.03 6.63
C GLN A 58 -31.83 -11.65 7.67
N ALA A 59 -30.59 -12.14 7.52
CA ALA A 59 -29.50 -11.81 8.42
C ALA A 59 -29.13 -10.31 8.38
N ALA A 60 -29.09 -9.70 7.19
CA ALA A 60 -28.90 -8.26 7.04
C ALA A 60 -30.05 -7.46 7.68
N SER A 61 -31.29 -7.88 7.46
CA SER A 61 -32.47 -7.23 8.06
C SER A 61 -32.51 -7.33 9.58
N ALA A 62 -32.06 -8.44 10.17
CA ALA A 62 -32.05 -8.62 11.62
C ALA A 62 -30.89 -7.88 12.31
N ALA A 63 -29.92 -7.41 11.54
CA ALA A 63 -28.70 -6.82 12.05
C ALA A 63 -28.79 -5.31 12.32
N VAL A 64 -29.87 -4.65 11.88
CA VAL A 64 -30.06 -3.19 11.93
C VAL A 64 -31.50 -2.84 12.37
N PRO A 65 -31.75 -1.63 12.90
CA PRO A 65 -33.10 -1.18 13.26
C PRO A 65 -34.06 -1.13 12.07
N ILE A 66 -35.37 -1.19 12.37
CA ILE A 66 -36.44 -1.25 11.37
C ILE A 66 -36.47 0.02 10.51
N GLU A 67 -36.21 1.18 11.10
CA GLU A 67 -36.24 2.48 10.40
C GLU A 67 -35.14 2.58 9.34
N TYR A 68 -33.99 1.94 9.59
CA TYR A 68 -32.88 1.90 8.64
C TYR A 68 -33.09 0.84 7.56
N ARG A 69 -33.74 -0.28 7.92
CA ARG A 69 -34.09 -1.37 7.00
C ARG A 69 -34.92 -0.87 5.82
N ASP A 70 -35.83 0.06 6.03
CA ASP A 70 -36.71 0.57 4.97
C ASP A 70 -35.93 1.29 3.87
N LYS A 71 -34.89 2.05 4.24
CA LYS A 71 -33.96 2.68 3.28
C LYS A 71 -33.07 1.65 2.59
N MET A 72 -32.58 0.66 3.34
CA MET A 72 -31.65 -0.36 2.85
C MET A 72 -32.25 -1.29 1.79
N PHE A 73 -33.56 -1.56 1.88
CA PHE A 73 -34.25 -2.53 1.03
C PHE A 73 -35.20 -1.94 0.00
N LEU A 74 -35.03 -0.66 -0.34
CA LEU A 74 -35.65 -0.06 -1.52
C LEU A 74 -35.29 -0.85 -2.79
N PRO A 75 -36.16 -0.86 -3.82
CA PRO A 75 -35.87 -1.51 -5.10
C PRO A 75 -34.53 -1.07 -5.69
N ILE A 76 -33.78 -2.02 -6.28
CA ILE A 76 -32.47 -1.74 -6.90
C ILE A 76 -32.51 -0.58 -7.92
N PRO A 77 -33.53 -0.44 -8.79
CA PRO A 77 -33.62 0.71 -9.70
C PRO A 77 -33.65 2.06 -8.95
N GLU A 78 -34.38 2.14 -7.84
CA GLU A 78 -34.49 3.34 -7.02
C GLU A 78 -33.16 3.65 -6.31
N LEU A 79 -32.52 2.64 -5.71
CA LEU A 79 -31.19 2.78 -5.12
C LEU A 79 -30.14 3.28 -6.13
N LYS A 80 -30.23 2.82 -7.38
CA LYS A 80 -29.36 3.30 -8.46
C LYS A 80 -29.63 4.76 -8.81
N VAL A 81 -30.89 5.19 -8.87
CA VAL A 81 -31.24 6.60 -9.10
C VAL A 81 -30.63 7.47 -8.00
N PHE A 82 -30.80 7.12 -6.72
CA PHE A 82 -30.17 7.87 -5.63
C PHE A 82 -28.65 7.85 -5.73
N LEU A 83 -28.04 6.72 -6.05
CA LEU A 83 -26.59 6.63 -6.20
C LEU A 83 -26.09 7.55 -7.32
N TYR A 84 -26.75 7.57 -8.47
CA TYR A 84 -26.38 8.46 -9.57
C TYR A 84 -26.60 9.93 -9.22
N GLY A 85 -27.65 10.27 -8.48
CA GLY A 85 -27.86 11.60 -7.92
C GLY A 85 -26.70 12.05 -7.02
N LYS A 86 -26.28 11.21 -6.07
CA LYS A 86 -25.11 11.48 -5.21
C LYS A 86 -23.84 11.67 -6.03
N MET A 87 -23.64 10.85 -7.07
CA MET A 87 -22.47 10.95 -7.95
C MET A 87 -22.48 12.26 -8.76
N ALA A 88 -23.62 12.67 -9.29
CA ALA A 88 -23.75 13.94 -9.99
C ALA A 88 -23.49 15.13 -9.03
N ASP A 89 -23.99 15.07 -7.80
CA ASP A 89 -23.74 16.10 -6.78
C ASP A 89 -22.26 16.16 -6.37
N LEU A 90 -21.58 15.01 -6.30
CA LEU A 90 -20.13 14.94 -6.06
C LEU A 90 -19.32 15.55 -7.19
N ASP A 91 -19.79 15.49 -8.43
CA ASP A 91 -19.13 16.15 -9.56
C ASP A 91 -19.39 17.67 -9.51
N ARG A 92 -20.65 18.09 -9.28
CA ARG A 92 -21.03 19.51 -9.17
C ARG A 92 -20.32 20.25 -8.04
N ILE A 93 -20.16 19.62 -6.87
CA ILE A 93 -19.53 20.27 -5.71
C ILE A 93 -18.04 20.57 -5.93
N THR A 94 -17.38 19.93 -6.91
CA THR A 94 -15.94 20.19 -7.16
C THR A 94 -15.67 21.64 -7.56
N GLU A 95 -16.61 22.29 -8.24
CA GLU A 95 -16.49 23.65 -8.77
C GLU A 95 -16.96 24.75 -7.80
N THR A 96 -17.50 24.39 -6.64
CA THR A 96 -18.01 25.39 -5.68
C THR A 96 -16.93 25.98 -4.79
N ASP A 97 -17.20 27.12 -4.17
CA ASP A 97 -16.36 27.69 -3.14
C ASP A 97 -16.35 26.82 -1.86
N PRO A 98 -15.34 26.97 -0.98
CA PRO A 98 -15.23 26.21 0.26
C PRO A 98 -16.41 26.37 1.23
N ASP A 99 -17.13 27.49 1.16
CA ASP A 99 -18.24 27.84 2.06
C ASP A 99 -19.61 27.40 1.51
N LEU A 100 -19.63 26.79 0.31
CA LEU A 100 -20.83 26.27 -0.35
C LEU A 100 -21.88 27.35 -0.67
N THR A 101 -21.44 28.52 -1.09
CA THR A 101 -22.33 29.64 -1.42
C THR A 101 -23.25 29.27 -2.59
N GLY A 102 -24.56 29.24 -2.34
CA GLY A 102 -25.57 28.88 -3.35
C GLY A 102 -25.62 27.40 -3.72
N TRP A 103 -24.79 26.55 -3.11
CA TRP A 103 -24.84 25.11 -3.34
C TRP A 103 -26.03 24.49 -2.61
N ARG A 104 -26.67 23.50 -3.27
CA ARG A 104 -27.64 22.57 -2.68
C ARG A 104 -27.52 21.20 -3.34
N ARG A 105 -27.83 20.15 -2.58
CA ARG A 105 -28.08 18.81 -3.12
C ARG A 105 -29.21 18.83 -4.13
N SER A 106 -29.27 17.80 -4.97
CA SER A 106 -30.42 17.58 -5.84
C SER A 106 -31.73 17.51 -5.02
N PRO A 107 -32.86 18.03 -5.50
CA PRO A 107 -34.11 18.13 -4.72
C PRO A 107 -34.63 16.79 -4.20
N GLU A 108 -34.37 15.71 -4.92
CA GLU A 108 -34.78 14.34 -4.60
C GLU A 108 -33.81 13.64 -3.64
N ASP A 109 -32.74 14.32 -3.21
CA ASP A 109 -31.72 13.75 -2.34
C ASP A 109 -32.24 13.52 -0.91
N VAL A 110 -32.07 12.29 -0.43
CA VAL A 110 -32.25 11.95 0.98
C VAL A 110 -30.89 11.64 1.59
N PRO A 111 -30.40 12.44 2.57
CA PRO A 111 -29.16 12.14 3.28
C PRO A 111 -29.24 10.81 4.04
N LEU A 112 -28.19 9.99 3.93
CA LEU A 112 -28.03 8.79 4.76
C LEU A 112 -27.08 9.03 5.93
N SER A 113 -26.26 10.08 5.89
CA SER A 113 -25.34 10.52 6.93
C SER A 113 -25.52 12.00 7.24
N SER A 114 -25.16 12.41 8.46
CA SER A 114 -25.29 13.79 8.93
C SER A 114 -24.10 14.16 9.82
N TYR A 115 -22.94 14.34 9.20
CA TYR A 115 -21.70 14.62 9.90
C TYR A 115 -21.56 16.08 10.30
N HIS A 116 -21.01 16.32 11.49
CA HIS A 116 -20.67 17.65 11.98
C HIS A 116 -19.38 17.63 12.79
N GLN A 117 -18.80 18.80 13.01
CA GLN A 117 -17.59 18.98 13.82
C GLN A 117 -17.88 20.03 14.89
N ASP A 118 -17.76 19.64 16.15
CA ASP A 118 -17.89 20.56 17.27
C ASP A 118 -16.60 21.37 17.50
N ASP A 119 -16.76 22.50 18.19
CA ASP A 119 -15.64 23.41 18.48
C ASP A 119 -14.61 22.76 19.41
N ASN A 120 -15.06 21.91 20.34
CA ASN A 120 -14.21 21.27 21.35
C ASN A 120 -13.38 20.10 20.77
N GLY A 121 -13.71 19.61 19.58
CA GLY A 121 -13.02 18.49 18.93
C GLY A 121 -13.49 17.11 19.37
N MET A 122 -14.62 17.01 20.07
CA MET A 122 -15.21 15.75 20.53
C MET A 122 -15.55 14.79 19.38
N PHE A 123 -15.78 15.30 18.17
CA PHE A 123 -15.99 14.48 16.97
C PHE A 123 -14.80 13.55 16.68
N HIS A 124 -13.57 13.86 17.14
CA HIS A 124 -12.45 12.93 17.03
C HIS A 124 -12.66 11.68 17.89
N ASP A 125 -13.23 11.83 19.07
CA ASP A 125 -13.56 10.72 19.96
C ASP A 125 -14.67 9.87 19.36
N THR A 126 -15.69 10.52 18.80
CA THR A 126 -16.75 9.82 18.05
C THR A 126 -16.21 9.09 16.83
N ALA A 127 -15.25 9.67 16.09
CA ALA A 127 -14.59 9.01 14.97
C ALA A 127 -13.75 7.79 15.44
N ARG A 128 -13.05 7.90 16.57
CA ARG A 128 -12.34 6.76 17.19
C ARG A 128 -13.30 5.66 17.62
N GLN A 129 -14.45 6.01 18.20
CA GLN A 129 -15.49 5.05 18.56
C GLN A 129 -16.04 4.33 17.32
N LEU A 130 -16.33 5.07 16.24
CA LEU A 130 -16.73 4.49 14.96
C LEU A 130 -15.68 3.48 14.45
N ASN A 131 -14.40 3.87 14.47
CA ASN A 131 -13.30 3.01 14.03
C ASN A 131 -13.21 1.72 14.86
N SER A 132 -13.27 1.82 16.19
CA SER A 132 -13.28 0.65 17.09
C SER A 132 -14.47 -0.27 16.81
N CYS A 133 -15.68 0.28 16.62
CA CYS A 133 -16.86 -0.51 16.28
C CYS A 133 -16.69 -1.25 14.95
N LEU A 134 -16.18 -0.59 13.91
CA LEU A 134 -15.94 -1.22 12.61
C LEU A 134 -14.87 -2.31 12.69
N GLN A 135 -13.78 -2.08 13.43
CA GLN A 135 -12.73 -3.08 13.65
C GLN A 135 -13.30 -4.32 14.35
N ASP A 136 -14.11 -4.13 15.40
CA ASP A 136 -14.75 -5.23 16.12
C ASP A 136 -15.72 -6.03 15.24
N LEU A 137 -16.44 -5.37 14.33
CA LEU A 137 -17.29 -6.05 13.37
C LEU A 137 -16.50 -6.98 12.45
N PHE A 138 -15.34 -6.52 11.94
CA PHE A 138 -14.48 -7.36 11.10
C PHE A 138 -13.80 -8.49 11.90
N ARG A 139 -13.32 -8.23 13.13
CA ARG A 139 -12.76 -9.29 14.01
C ARG A 139 -13.79 -10.39 14.30
N LYS A 140 -15.03 -10.01 14.65
CA LYS A 140 -16.13 -10.97 14.91
C LYS A 140 -16.48 -11.83 13.69
N GLN A 141 -16.30 -11.30 12.47
CA GLN A 141 -16.46 -12.06 11.24
C GLN A 141 -15.39 -13.15 11.07
N GLY A 142 -14.14 -12.87 11.45
CA GLY A 142 -13.05 -13.85 11.43
C GLY A 142 -13.34 -15.08 12.31
N HIS A 143 -14.10 -14.91 13.38
CA HIS A 143 -14.59 -15.98 14.26
C HIS A 143 -15.91 -16.62 13.80
N GLN A 144 -16.37 -16.35 12.57
CA GLN A 144 -17.58 -16.88 11.92
C GLN A 144 -18.92 -16.61 12.67
N THR A 145 -18.94 -15.65 13.60
CA THR A 145 -20.15 -15.36 14.40
C THR A 145 -21.22 -14.57 13.67
N ALA A 146 -20.85 -13.81 12.62
CA ALA A 146 -21.75 -13.02 11.80
C ALA A 146 -21.70 -13.48 10.33
N THR A 147 -22.79 -13.28 9.59
CA THR A 147 -22.80 -13.50 8.14
C THR A 147 -22.31 -12.23 7.43
N VAL A 148 -21.68 -12.37 6.27
CA VAL A 148 -21.21 -11.21 5.48
C VAL A 148 -22.34 -10.20 5.19
N PRO A 149 -23.59 -10.60 4.87
CA PRO A 149 -24.69 -9.64 4.75
C PRO A 149 -25.00 -8.88 6.05
N ALA A 150 -25.00 -9.55 7.19
CA ALA A 150 -25.20 -8.89 8.49
C ALA A 150 -24.06 -7.91 8.81
N LEU A 151 -22.82 -8.28 8.49
CA LEU A 151 -21.65 -7.42 8.62
C LEU A 151 -21.81 -6.15 7.76
N LEU A 152 -22.11 -6.30 6.47
CA LEU A 152 -22.27 -5.17 5.55
C LEU A 152 -23.40 -4.23 5.97
N ALA A 153 -24.54 -4.77 6.42
CA ALA A 153 -25.65 -3.97 6.95
C ALA A 153 -25.23 -3.17 8.19
N LYS A 154 -24.49 -3.79 9.13
CA LYS A 154 -23.96 -3.09 10.30
C LYS A 154 -22.93 -2.02 9.94
N ILE A 155 -22.06 -2.27 8.96
CA ILE A 155 -21.10 -1.26 8.49
C ILE A 155 -21.84 -0.03 7.96
N ALA A 156 -22.80 -0.22 7.05
CA ALA A 156 -23.60 0.87 6.49
C ALA A 156 -24.35 1.64 7.59
N TYR A 157 -24.97 0.91 8.53
CA TYR A 157 -25.67 1.52 9.66
C TYR A 157 -24.74 2.33 10.56
N ASN A 158 -23.57 1.81 10.96
CA ASN A 158 -22.62 2.54 11.79
C ASN A 158 -22.09 3.81 11.10
N LEU A 159 -21.87 3.76 9.78
CA LEU A 159 -21.52 4.94 8.99
C LEU A 159 -22.66 5.98 8.95
N SER A 160 -23.92 5.53 8.97
CA SER A 160 -25.10 6.40 8.95
C SER A 160 -25.35 7.13 10.27
N ILE A 161 -25.17 6.43 11.40
CA ILE A 161 -25.53 6.96 12.73
C ILE A 161 -24.40 7.74 13.40
N SER A 162 -23.16 7.59 12.92
CA SER A 162 -22.06 8.39 13.45
C SER A 162 -22.29 9.86 13.11
N SER A 163 -22.16 10.73 14.11
CA SER A 163 -22.17 12.18 13.91
C SER A 163 -20.83 12.72 13.42
N ALA A 164 -19.75 11.94 13.53
CA ALA A 164 -18.42 12.37 13.12
C ALA A 164 -18.10 11.89 11.70
N PRO A 165 -17.42 12.72 10.89
CA PRO A 165 -17.03 12.32 9.56
C PRO A 165 -15.97 11.20 9.58
N PRO A 166 -16.06 10.19 8.68
CA PRO A 166 -15.03 9.16 8.53
C PRO A 166 -13.65 9.74 8.22
N ASN A 167 -12.64 9.28 8.97
CA ASN A 167 -11.25 9.72 8.82
C ASN A 167 -10.42 8.66 8.08
N ILE A 168 -9.11 8.92 7.91
CA ILE A 168 -8.21 8.00 7.21
C ILE A 168 -8.18 6.60 7.82
N GLU A 169 -8.31 6.49 9.14
CA GLU A 169 -8.37 5.20 9.84
C GLU A 169 -9.68 4.47 9.56
N THR A 170 -10.80 5.18 9.45
CA THR A 170 -12.09 4.60 9.01
C THR A 170 -11.93 3.98 7.62
N TYR A 171 -11.35 4.73 6.68
CA TYR A 171 -11.09 4.23 5.32
C TYR A 171 -10.15 3.02 5.31
N ASN A 172 -9.04 3.05 6.07
CA ASN A 172 -8.13 1.93 6.18
C ASN A 172 -8.80 0.68 6.76
N THR A 173 -9.65 0.86 7.78
CA THR A 173 -10.44 -0.23 8.38
C THR A 173 -11.36 -0.86 7.35
N LEU A 174 -12.07 -0.06 6.55
CA LEU A 174 -12.92 -0.55 5.47
C LEU A 174 -12.11 -1.25 4.36
N LEU A 175 -10.99 -0.69 3.92
CA LEU A 175 -10.15 -1.29 2.88
C LEU A 175 -9.63 -2.67 3.29
N LEU A 176 -9.07 -2.78 4.49
CA LEU A 176 -8.52 -4.04 5.00
C LEU A 176 -9.62 -5.06 5.27
N GLY A 177 -10.64 -4.68 6.04
CA GLY A 177 -11.71 -5.58 6.44
C GLY A 177 -12.55 -6.09 5.26
N LEU A 178 -12.90 -5.23 4.30
CA LEU A 178 -13.65 -5.65 3.10
C LEU A 178 -12.81 -6.56 2.19
N SER A 179 -11.49 -6.35 2.13
CA SER A 179 -10.57 -7.23 1.40
C SER A 179 -10.49 -8.62 2.03
N GLU A 180 -10.43 -8.70 3.37
CA GLU A 180 -10.44 -9.97 4.12
C GLU A 180 -11.71 -10.79 3.86
N VAL A 181 -12.87 -10.14 3.80
CA VAL A 181 -14.16 -10.80 3.47
C VAL A 181 -14.41 -10.91 1.96
N LYS A 182 -13.40 -10.64 1.13
CA LYS A 182 -13.42 -10.76 -0.34
C LYS A 182 -14.50 -9.91 -1.03
N LYS A 183 -14.89 -8.78 -0.43
CA LYS A 183 -15.81 -7.80 -1.02
C LYS A 183 -15.06 -6.77 -1.86
N TYR A 184 -14.30 -7.26 -2.84
CA TYR A 184 -13.39 -6.48 -3.68
C TYR A 184 -14.08 -5.33 -4.42
N GLN A 185 -15.30 -5.55 -4.92
CA GLN A 185 -16.04 -4.47 -5.56
C GLN A 185 -16.29 -3.30 -4.61
N LEU A 186 -16.61 -3.55 -3.34
CA LEU A 186 -16.76 -2.47 -2.35
C LEU A 186 -15.41 -1.83 -2.00
N VAL A 187 -14.31 -2.58 -2.01
CA VAL A 187 -12.96 -2.00 -1.85
C VAL A 187 -12.66 -0.98 -2.95
N ASP A 188 -12.97 -1.27 -4.22
CA ASP A 188 -12.81 -0.31 -5.33
C ASP A 188 -13.62 0.97 -5.09
N ARG A 189 -14.81 0.84 -4.52
CA ARG A 189 -15.67 1.98 -4.19
C ARG A 189 -15.12 2.82 -3.06
N VAL A 190 -14.56 2.19 -2.04
CA VAL A 190 -13.86 2.87 -0.93
C VAL A 190 -12.64 3.62 -1.48
N ILE A 191 -11.84 3.01 -2.36
CA ILE A 191 -10.72 3.68 -3.04
C ILE A 191 -11.20 4.90 -3.83
N GLY A 192 -12.29 4.76 -4.59
CA GLY A 192 -12.92 5.86 -5.33
C GLY A 192 -13.39 6.99 -4.42
N SER A 193 -14.02 6.66 -3.28
CA SER A 193 -14.47 7.62 -2.27
C SER A 193 -13.30 8.42 -1.69
N MET A 194 -12.19 7.74 -1.35
CA MET A 194 -10.99 8.43 -0.87
C MET A 194 -10.45 9.43 -1.89
N ARG A 195 -10.44 9.08 -3.19
CA ARG A 195 -9.99 9.99 -4.24
C ARG A 195 -10.90 11.20 -4.38
N ARG A 196 -12.22 11.00 -4.45
CA ARG A 196 -13.21 12.09 -4.59
C ARG A 196 -13.20 13.04 -3.41
N THR A 197 -13.10 12.49 -2.21
CA THR A 197 -13.06 13.30 -1.00
C THR A 197 -11.70 13.94 -0.77
N HIS A 198 -10.67 13.69 -1.60
CA HIS A 198 -9.29 14.09 -1.33
C HIS A 198 -8.83 13.65 0.06
N MET A 199 -9.19 12.42 0.46
CA MET A 199 -8.69 11.82 1.68
C MET A 199 -7.24 11.44 1.48
N ARG A 200 -6.35 11.98 2.31
CA ARG A 200 -4.91 11.82 2.17
C ARG A 200 -4.48 10.38 2.51
N PRO A 201 -3.93 9.60 1.55
CA PRO A 201 -3.46 8.25 1.82
C PRO A 201 -2.25 8.25 2.76
N ASN A 202 -2.23 7.33 3.72
CA ASN A 202 -1.06 7.05 4.55
C ASN A 202 -0.40 5.72 4.15
N GLU A 203 0.59 5.27 4.91
CA GLU A 203 1.37 4.06 4.64
C GLU A 203 0.49 2.81 4.57
N VAL A 204 -0.46 2.70 5.51
CA VAL A 204 -1.44 1.60 5.55
C VAL A 204 -2.34 1.64 4.32
N THR A 205 -2.84 2.81 3.94
CA THR A 205 -3.67 2.97 2.74
C THR A 205 -2.93 2.51 1.48
N ASN A 206 -1.69 2.96 1.30
CA ASN A 206 -0.92 2.65 0.11
C ASN A 206 -0.65 1.14 -0.01
N ALA A 207 -0.24 0.51 1.09
CA ALA A 207 -0.04 -0.94 1.11
C ALA A 207 -1.35 -1.70 0.84
N ALA A 208 -2.46 -1.30 1.47
CA ALA A 208 -3.77 -1.95 1.29
C ALA A 208 -4.26 -1.86 -0.17
N VAL A 209 -4.14 -0.70 -0.81
CA VAL A 209 -4.57 -0.50 -2.20
C VAL A 209 -3.70 -1.27 -3.19
N LEU A 210 -2.37 -1.27 -3.02
CA LEU A 210 -1.46 -2.06 -3.87
C LEU A 210 -1.73 -3.56 -3.74
N ASN A 211 -1.92 -4.05 -2.51
CA ASN A 211 -2.28 -5.45 -2.28
C ASN A 211 -3.64 -5.79 -2.89
N HIS A 212 -4.64 -4.92 -2.77
CA HIS A 212 -5.96 -5.12 -3.39
C HIS A 212 -5.86 -5.30 -4.91
N PHE A 213 -5.14 -4.43 -5.62
CA PHE A 213 -4.97 -4.58 -7.07
C PHE A 213 -4.15 -5.82 -7.43
N THR A 214 -3.15 -6.17 -6.61
CA THR A 214 -2.39 -7.42 -6.76
C THR A 214 -3.32 -8.63 -6.61
N THR A 215 -4.14 -8.68 -5.57
CA THR A 215 -5.06 -9.79 -5.28
C THR A 215 -6.15 -9.93 -6.35
N THR A 216 -6.72 -8.83 -6.82
CA THR A 216 -7.76 -8.81 -7.86
C THR A 216 -7.22 -8.94 -9.29
N ASN A 217 -5.91 -9.12 -9.45
CA ASN A 217 -5.23 -9.24 -10.74
C ASN A 217 -5.44 -8.03 -11.66
N ASN A 218 -5.53 -6.83 -11.08
CA ASN A 218 -5.76 -5.59 -11.80
C ASN A 218 -4.44 -4.83 -12.02
N ALA A 219 -3.68 -5.25 -13.04
CA ALA A 219 -2.39 -4.66 -13.37
C ALA A 219 -2.50 -3.17 -13.74
N ALA A 220 -3.55 -2.77 -14.47
CA ALA A 220 -3.75 -1.41 -14.95
C ALA A 220 -3.91 -0.40 -13.79
N ASP A 221 -4.77 -0.72 -12.82
CA ASP A 221 -4.96 0.15 -11.65
C ASP A 221 -3.78 0.07 -10.68
N PHE A 222 -3.07 -1.06 -10.62
CA PHE A 222 -1.80 -1.16 -9.89
C PHE A 222 -0.76 -0.18 -10.47
N VAL A 223 -0.56 -0.18 -11.80
CA VAL A 223 0.35 0.76 -12.48
C VAL A 223 -0.07 2.20 -12.20
N THR A 224 -1.35 2.51 -12.41
CA THR A 224 -1.90 3.84 -12.17
C THR A 224 -1.67 4.29 -10.73
N ARG A 225 -1.81 3.39 -9.76
CA ARG A 225 -1.53 3.67 -8.35
C ARG A 225 -0.07 4.01 -8.12
N VAL A 226 0.85 3.25 -8.69
CA VAL A 226 2.30 3.52 -8.60
C VAL A 226 2.63 4.87 -9.24
N GLU A 227 2.07 5.17 -10.41
CA GLU A 227 2.25 6.47 -11.08
C GLU A 227 1.78 7.65 -10.22
N LEU A 228 0.62 7.53 -9.59
CA LEU A 228 0.12 8.53 -8.63
C LEU A 228 1.04 8.65 -7.41
N MET A 229 1.58 7.54 -6.89
CA MET A 229 2.56 7.58 -5.80
C MET A 229 3.80 8.38 -6.19
N ARG A 230 4.18 8.38 -7.49
CA ARG A 230 5.29 9.17 -8.05
C ARG A 230 4.96 10.62 -8.37
N GLY A 231 3.75 11.06 -8.06
CA GLY A 231 3.31 12.42 -8.34
C GLY A 231 2.89 12.66 -9.78
N LYS A 232 2.73 11.62 -10.62
CA LYS A 232 2.06 11.76 -11.91
C LYS A 232 0.57 12.06 -11.68
N TYR A 233 -0.09 12.71 -12.65
CA TYR A 233 -1.52 13.05 -12.59
C TYR A 233 -1.96 13.76 -11.29
N CYS A 234 -1.18 14.75 -10.84
CA CYS A 234 -1.36 15.48 -9.57
C CYS A 234 -1.12 14.67 -8.28
N GLY A 235 -0.62 13.43 -8.40
CA GLY A 235 -0.21 12.60 -7.29
C GLY A 235 -1.34 12.12 -6.39
N LEU A 236 -0.97 11.48 -5.27
CA LEU A 236 -1.93 11.01 -4.26
C LEU A 236 -2.33 12.06 -3.23
N ALA A 237 -1.50 13.09 -3.03
CA ALA A 237 -1.71 14.10 -2.01
C ALA A 237 -1.11 15.44 -2.43
N LEU A 238 -1.78 16.51 -2.03
CA LEU A 238 -1.28 17.87 -2.14
C LEU A 238 -0.83 18.36 -0.75
N ALA A 239 0.31 19.05 -0.72
CA ALA A 239 0.72 19.87 0.40
C ALA A 239 0.12 21.27 0.28
N ARG A 240 0.33 22.08 1.32
CA ARG A 240 -0.05 23.50 1.32
C ARG A 240 0.70 24.21 0.17
N PRO A 241 0.03 25.01 -0.68
CA PRO A 241 0.68 25.71 -1.79
C PRO A 241 1.87 26.58 -1.34
N ASN A 242 1.71 27.26 -0.20
CA ASN A 242 2.71 28.16 0.39
C ASN A 242 3.77 27.46 1.26
N ILE A 243 3.88 26.13 1.25
CA ILE A 243 4.90 25.43 2.04
C ILE A 243 6.30 25.80 1.53
N HIS A 244 7.22 26.18 2.42
CA HIS A 244 8.62 26.33 2.08
C HIS A 244 9.27 24.94 1.97
N ILE A 245 9.82 24.62 0.79
CA ILE A 245 10.49 23.35 0.53
C ILE A 245 11.97 23.53 0.86
N ASN A 246 12.38 23.04 2.02
CA ASN A 246 13.78 22.96 2.41
C ASN A 246 14.42 21.65 1.93
N GLU A 247 15.72 21.48 2.14
CA GLU A 247 16.47 20.27 1.74
C GLU A 247 15.81 18.96 2.21
N ALA A 248 15.38 18.90 3.48
CA ALA A 248 14.67 17.74 4.04
C ALA A 248 13.30 17.45 3.36
N GLY A 249 12.66 18.48 2.80
CA GLY A 249 11.40 18.37 2.09
C GLY A 249 11.55 18.21 0.56
N ALA A 250 12.72 18.53 0.00
CA ALA A 250 12.98 18.60 -1.45
C ALA A 250 12.82 17.25 -2.14
N ALA A 251 13.11 16.17 -1.42
CA ALA A 251 12.72 14.84 -1.83
C ALA A 251 11.18 14.78 -2.03
N ARG A 252 10.42 14.97 -0.98
CA ARG A 252 9.01 14.55 -0.99
C ARG A 252 8.04 15.58 -1.54
N LEU A 253 8.45 16.83 -1.68
CA LEU A 253 7.60 17.93 -2.10
C LEU A 253 8.05 18.40 -3.49
N ARG A 254 7.14 18.26 -4.46
CA ARG A 254 7.39 18.69 -5.84
C ARG A 254 6.42 19.82 -6.18
N ARG A 255 6.95 21.01 -6.51
CA ARG A 255 6.12 22.05 -7.14
C ARG A 255 5.80 21.63 -8.55
N VAL A 256 4.53 21.75 -8.91
CA VAL A 256 4.05 21.55 -10.27
C VAL A 256 3.42 22.85 -10.69
N GLU A 257 4.13 23.55 -11.57
CA GLU A 257 3.64 24.73 -12.26
C GLU A 257 2.59 24.29 -13.28
N ARG A 258 1.49 25.04 -13.36
CA ARG A 258 0.45 24.81 -14.35
C ARG A 258 0.01 26.15 -14.90
N GLU A 259 0.10 26.32 -16.21
CA GLU A 259 -0.33 27.54 -16.90
C GLU A 259 -1.74 27.95 -16.45
N GLY A 260 -1.85 29.19 -15.98
CA GLY A 260 -3.11 29.80 -15.57
C GLY A 260 -3.74 29.26 -14.27
N LYS A 261 -3.02 28.46 -13.45
CA LYS A 261 -3.51 27.99 -12.14
C LYS A 261 -2.46 28.18 -11.05
N GLU A 262 -2.91 28.31 -9.80
CA GLU A 262 -2.01 28.37 -8.65
C GLU A 262 -1.09 27.15 -8.58
N ASP A 263 0.17 27.40 -8.20
CA ASP A 263 1.17 26.38 -7.96
C ASP A 263 0.66 25.32 -6.99
N LYS A 264 0.65 24.08 -7.46
CA LYS A 264 0.35 22.94 -6.60
C LYS A 264 1.65 22.33 -6.10
N VAL A 265 1.67 21.99 -4.81
CA VAL A 265 2.76 21.21 -4.24
C VAL A 265 2.28 19.78 -4.08
N ILE A 266 2.79 18.88 -4.90
CA ILE A 266 2.53 17.45 -4.76
C ILE A 266 3.39 16.93 -3.62
N GLN A 267 2.78 16.15 -2.73
CA GLN A 267 3.48 15.47 -1.66
C GLN A 267 3.53 13.96 -1.91
N LEU A 268 4.74 13.45 -2.12
CA LEU A 268 4.98 12.03 -2.33
C LEU A 268 4.78 11.23 -1.01
N PRO A 269 4.26 9.99 -1.11
CA PRO A 269 4.17 9.07 0.02
C PRO A 269 5.53 8.89 0.70
N TYR A 270 5.50 8.56 1.99
CA TYR A 270 6.74 8.16 2.66
C TYR A 270 7.05 6.70 2.30
N PRO A 271 8.28 6.40 1.85
CA PRO A 271 8.70 5.02 1.60
C PRO A 271 8.70 4.27 2.92
N THR A 272 7.99 3.15 3.02
CA THR A 272 8.02 2.29 4.21
C THR A 272 8.12 0.82 3.83
N PRO A 273 8.72 -0.01 4.69
CA PRO A 273 8.77 -1.46 4.56
C PRO A 273 7.46 -2.11 4.10
N ASN A 274 6.33 -1.66 4.65
CA ASN A 274 5.01 -2.20 4.34
C ASN A 274 4.57 -1.85 2.91
N VAL A 275 4.76 -0.59 2.51
CA VAL A 275 4.46 -0.13 1.15
C VAL A 275 5.39 -0.80 0.14
N PHE A 276 6.67 -0.95 0.49
CA PHE A 276 7.67 -1.66 -0.30
C PHE A 276 7.28 -3.13 -0.52
N CYS A 277 6.94 -3.86 0.54
CA CYS A 277 6.51 -5.25 0.45
C CYS A 277 5.30 -5.41 -0.47
N ALA A 278 4.30 -4.53 -0.35
CA ALA A 278 3.13 -4.53 -1.24
C ALA A 278 3.49 -4.23 -2.71
N LEU A 279 4.42 -3.30 -2.94
CA LEU A 279 4.93 -2.98 -4.27
C LEU A 279 5.64 -4.19 -4.89
N ILE A 280 6.58 -4.80 -4.19
CA ILE A 280 7.36 -5.95 -4.69
C ILE A 280 6.46 -7.13 -5.01
N ARG A 281 5.47 -7.43 -4.16
CA ARG A 281 4.47 -8.48 -4.45
C ARG A 281 3.72 -8.22 -5.76
N GLY A 282 3.28 -6.99 -5.98
CA GLY A 282 2.58 -6.63 -7.22
C GLY A 282 3.48 -6.66 -8.44
N VAL A 283 4.69 -6.10 -8.35
CA VAL A 283 5.67 -6.10 -9.45
C VAL A 283 6.04 -7.53 -9.82
N LEU A 284 6.32 -8.39 -8.84
CA LEU A 284 6.64 -9.79 -9.04
C LEU A 284 5.50 -10.50 -9.78
N LYS A 285 4.25 -10.22 -9.42
CA LYS A 285 3.06 -10.79 -10.07
C LYS A 285 2.86 -10.29 -11.50
N PHE A 286 3.03 -9.00 -11.77
CA PHE A 286 2.66 -8.39 -13.06
C PHE A 286 3.80 -8.22 -14.05
N SER A 287 5.05 -8.25 -13.58
CA SER A 287 6.25 -7.85 -14.36
C SER A 287 7.42 -8.82 -14.18
N GLY A 288 7.26 -9.84 -13.34
CA GLY A 288 8.23 -10.91 -13.16
C GLY A 288 9.38 -10.60 -12.18
N PHE A 289 10.21 -11.62 -11.98
CA PHE A 289 11.27 -11.65 -10.98
C PHE A 289 12.40 -10.66 -11.27
N ASP A 290 12.89 -10.60 -12.50
CA ASP A 290 14.01 -9.72 -12.88
C ASP A 290 13.68 -8.24 -12.65
N THR A 291 12.46 -7.84 -13.04
CA THR A 291 11.94 -6.48 -12.81
C THR A 291 11.84 -6.18 -11.32
N ALA A 292 11.30 -7.11 -10.52
CA ALA A 292 11.20 -6.95 -9.07
C ALA A 292 12.58 -6.83 -8.40
N LEU A 293 13.57 -7.62 -8.83
CA LEU A 293 14.93 -7.54 -8.33
C LEU A 293 15.62 -6.22 -8.71
N SER A 294 15.45 -5.76 -9.96
CA SER A 294 15.97 -4.47 -10.41
C SER A 294 15.40 -3.31 -9.59
N ILE A 295 14.10 -3.36 -9.30
CA ILE A 295 13.44 -2.38 -8.44
C ILE A 295 13.99 -2.42 -7.02
N CYS A 296 14.18 -3.60 -6.41
CA CYS A 296 14.79 -3.72 -5.08
C CYS A 296 16.17 -3.05 -5.02
N LYS A 297 17.01 -3.22 -6.06
CA LYS A 297 18.33 -2.58 -6.15
C LYS A 297 18.20 -1.05 -6.21
N GLY A 298 17.37 -0.54 -7.13
CA GLY A 298 17.14 0.90 -7.29
C GLY A 298 16.58 1.55 -6.02
N MET A 299 15.55 0.94 -5.42
CA MET A 299 14.91 1.45 -4.21
C MET A 299 15.85 1.44 -3.00
N GLY A 300 16.78 0.48 -2.91
CA GLY A 300 17.83 0.48 -1.89
C GLY A 300 18.73 1.72 -1.98
N HIS A 301 19.15 2.12 -3.18
CA HIS A 301 19.93 3.34 -3.40
C HIS A 301 19.09 4.62 -3.17
N GLU A 302 17.79 4.57 -3.44
CA GLU A 302 16.84 5.65 -3.20
C GLU A 302 16.38 5.73 -1.73
N GLY A 303 17.06 5.06 -0.81
CA GLY A 303 16.81 5.16 0.63
C GLY A 303 15.49 4.57 1.09
N TRP A 304 14.91 3.62 0.35
CA TRP A 304 13.81 2.81 0.85
C TRP A 304 14.33 1.76 1.84
N GLY A 305 13.63 1.59 2.95
CA GLY A 305 13.94 0.56 3.93
C GLY A 305 13.62 -0.82 3.36
N LEU A 306 14.65 -1.51 2.86
CA LEU A 306 14.56 -2.95 2.61
C LEU A 306 14.28 -3.64 3.95
N CYS A 307 13.24 -4.46 3.98
CA CYS A 307 12.86 -5.20 5.19
C CYS A 307 12.81 -6.69 4.92
N LEU A 308 12.94 -7.49 5.99
CA LEU A 308 12.93 -8.95 5.90
C LEU A 308 11.67 -9.46 5.18
N SER A 309 10.51 -8.93 5.56
CA SER A 309 9.20 -9.27 4.97
C SER A 309 9.05 -8.83 3.51
N GLY A 310 9.77 -7.80 3.08
CA GLY A 310 9.74 -7.29 1.71
C GLY A 310 10.54 -8.15 0.73
N LEU A 311 11.58 -8.83 1.23
CA LEU A 311 12.39 -9.78 0.44
C LEU A 311 11.79 -11.19 0.42
N THR A 312 10.96 -11.56 1.40
CA THR A 312 10.31 -12.88 1.46
C THR A 312 9.58 -13.29 0.16
N PRO A 313 8.80 -12.42 -0.53
CA PRO A 313 8.14 -12.80 -1.77
C PRO A 313 9.10 -13.20 -2.89
N LEU A 314 10.29 -12.58 -2.96
CA LEU A 314 11.32 -12.96 -3.93
C LEU A 314 11.90 -14.33 -3.59
N LEU A 315 12.13 -14.61 -2.31
CA LEU A 315 12.58 -15.92 -1.86
C LEU A 315 11.53 -17.02 -2.10
N GLU A 316 10.25 -16.72 -1.87
CA GLU A 316 9.13 -17.60 -2.20
C GLU A 316 9.11 -17.92 -3.70
N HIS A 317 9.32 -16.91 -4.55
CA HIS A 317 9.47 -17.13 -6.00
C HIS A 317 10.67 -18.02 -6.31
N CYS A 318 11.85 -17.79 -5.74
CA CYS A 318 13.00 -18.69 -5.94
C CYS A 318 12.68 -20.13 -5.52
N ALA A 319 12.00 -20.32 -4.39
CA ALA A 319 11.56 -21.65 -3.93
C ALA A 319 10.56 -22.31 -4.89
N ASP A 320 9.64 -21.54 -5.47
CA ASP A 320 8.65 -22.04 -6.42
C ASP A 320 9.28 -22.56 -7.72
N TYR A 321 10.43 -22.02 -8.13
CA TYR A 321 11.13 -22.43 -9.35
C TYR A 321 12.37 -23.29 -9.09
N GLY A 322 12.83 -23.38 -7.84
CA GLY A 322 14.07 -24.07 -7.49
C GLY A 322 15.34 -23.30 -7.88
N ASP A 323 15.26 -21.98 -8.03
CA ASP A 323 16.42 -21.13 -8.33
C ASP A 323 17.28 -20.95 -7.06
N TRP A 324 18.24 -21.85 -6.90
CA TRP A 324 19.14 -21.89 -5.75
C TRP A 324 20.01 -20.63 -5.65
N THR A 325 20.60 -20.19 -6.76
CA THR A 325 21.59 -19.11 -6.77
C THR A 325 20.96 -17.79 -6.35
N SER A 326 19.84 -17.42 -6.97
CA SER A 326 19.12 -16.19 -6.62
C SER A 326 18.53 -16.27 -5.22
N GLY A 327 17.97 -17.43 -4.85
CA GLY A 327 17.37 -17.63 -3.53
C GLY A 327 18.38 -17.55 -2.39
N LEU A 328 19.59 -18.09 -2.58
CA LEU A 328 20.68 -17.98 -1.60
C LEU A 328 21.16 -16.55 -1.45
N ALA A 329 21.27 -15.79 -2.55
CA ALA A 329 21.63 -14.37 -2.51
C ALA A 329 20.59 -13.54 -1.73
N ILE A 330 19.29 -13.76 -1.99
CA ILE A 330 18.19 -13.11 -1.25
C ILE A 330 18.23 -13.49 0.23
N TRP A 331 18.47 -14.78 0.55
CA TRP A 331 18.61 -15.24 1.92
C TRP A 331 19.78 -14.56 2.64
N GLY A 332 20.92 -14.42 1.97
CA GLY A 332 22.07 -13.66 2.47
C GLY A 332 21.71 -12.21 2.80
N GLN A 333 20.95 -11.54 1.95
CA GLN A 333 20.46 -10.18 2.20
C GLN A 333 19.49 -10.10 3.39
N ILE A 334 18.59 -11.07 3.55
CA ILE A 334 17.71 -11.18 4.72
C ILE A 334 18.55 -11.34 6.01
N GLN A 335 19.57 -12.18 6.01
CA GLN A 335 20.46 -12.35 7.17
C GLN A 335 21.29 -11.09 7.45
N ALA A 336 21.79 -10.42 6.41
CA ALA A 336 22.54 -9.17 6.56
C ALA A 336 21.67 -8.03 7.13
N LEU A 337 20.41 -7.91 6.68
CA LEU A 337 19.45 -6.96 7.26
C LEU A 337 19.16 -7.27 8.72
N ARG A 338 18.95 -8.54 9.07
CA ARG A 338 18.75 -8.99 10.45
C ARG A 338 19.97 -8.66 11.33
N LEU A 339 21.19 -8.90 10.85
CA LEU A 339 22.41 -8.61 11.60
C LEU A 339 22.59 -7.10 11.83
N ARG A 340 22.35 -6.29 10.78
CA ARG A 340 22.34 -4.81 10.92
C ARG A 340 21.28 -4.34 11.90
N SER A 341 20.11 -4.98 11.91
CA SER A 341 19.06 -4.74 12.91
C SER A 341 19.56 -5.04 14.33
N LEU A 342 20.17 -6.21 14.55
CA LEU A 342 20.77 -6.59 15.85
C LEU A 342 21.85 -5.61 16.34
N GLN A 343 22.79 -5.22 15.47
CA GLN A 343 23.87 -4.30 15.82
C GLN A 343 23.35 -2.92 16.23
N ARG A 344 22.35 -2.41 15.52
CA ARG A 344 21.67 -1.14 15.85
C ARG A 344 20.92 -1.20 17.19
N HIS A 345 20.68 -2.38 17.75
CA HIS A 345 19.90 -2.58 18.98
C HIS A 345 20.71 -3.10 20.16
N ALA A 346 22.02 -3.22 20.04
CA ALA A 346 22.89 -3.61 21.15
C ALA A 346 22.79 -2.65 22.35
N GLU A 347 22.49 -1.36 22.11
CA GLU A 347 22.43 -0.32 23.15
C GLU A 347 21.02 -0.07 23.72
N ARG A 348 19.95 -0.50 23.04
CA ARG A 348 18.55 -0.30 23.48
C ARG A 348 17.91 -1.65 23.73
N ARG A 349 17.62 -1.98 24.99
CA ARG A 349 16.88 -3.20 25.39
C ARG A 349 15.50 -3.23 24.73
N GLY A 350 15.41 -3.80 23.53
CA GLY A 350 14.19 -3.96 22.76
C GLY A 350 14.26 -5.23 21.92
N GLU A 351 13.11 -5.85 21.65
CA GLU A 351 12.97 -7.11 20.92
C GLU A 351 13.76 -7.12 19.59
N SER A 352 14.67 -8.08 19.46
CA SER A 352 15.39 -8.35 18.20
C SER A 352 14.42 -8.65 17.06
N GLU A 353 14.62 -8.00 15.91
CA GLU A 353 13.88 -8.33 14.69
C GLU A 353 14.19 -9.78 14.27
N LYS A 354 13.15 -10.60 14.21
CA LYS A 354 13.24 -12.01 13.84
C LYS A 354 12.93 -12.19 12.36
N VAL A 355 13.70 -13.04 11.69
CA VAL A 355 13.39 -13.46 10.33
C VAL A 355 11.98 -14.07 10.29
N PRO A 356 11.09 -13.60 9.40
CA PRO A 356 9.73 -14.11 9.30
C PRO A 356 9.71 -15.62 9.08
N MET A 357 8.79 -16.32 9.74
CA MET A 357 8.67 -17.78 9.60
C MET A 357 8.30 -18.20 8.16
N THR A 358 7.63 -17.33 7.41
CA THR A 358 7.35 -17.52 5.97
C THR A 358 8.63 -17.50 5.12
N ALA A 359 9.63 -16.69 5.49
CA ALA A 359 10.94 -16.70 4.84
C ALA A 359 11.71 -17.98 5.15
N PHE A 360 11.66 -18.45 6.39
CA PHE A 360 12.21 -19.78 6.74
C PHE A 360 11.53 -20.90 5.95
N ALA A 361 10.19 -20.90 5.86
CA ALA A 361 9.45 -21.88 5.08
C ALA A 361 9.87 -21.87 3.60
N ALA A 362 10.03 -20.69 3.01
CA ALA A 362 10.50 -20.53 1.63
C ALA A 362 11.93 -21.08 1.44
N MET A 363 12.87 -20.74 2.33
CA MET A 363 14.24 -21.24 2.25
C MET A 363 14.31 -22.76 2.43
N VAL A 364 13.55 -23.32 3.37
CA VAL A 364 13.46 -24.77 3.60
C VAL A 364 12.93 -25.49 2.36
N ARG A 365 11.88 -24.96 1.72
CA ARG A 365 11.36 -25.46 0.45
C ARG A 365 12.42 -25.40 -0.65
N LEU A 366 13.12 -24.29 -0.76
CA LEU A 366 14.19 -24.11 -1.74
C LEU A 366 15.31 -25.13 -1.54
N CYS A 367 15.80 -25.32 -0.31
CA CYS A 367 16.81 -26.33 0.01
C CYS A 367 16.33 -27.74 -0.39
N SER A 368 15.07 -28.08 -0.10
CA SER A 368 14.51 -29.38 -0.46
C SER A 368 14.41 -29.57 -1.97
N LYS A 369 14.01 -28.53 -2.73
CA LYS A 369 13.85 -28.59 -4.19
C LYS A 369 15.19 -28.60 -4.93
N ALA A 370 16.19 -27.88 -4.39
CA ALA A 370 17.55 -27.83 -4.93
C ALA A 370 18.47 -28.97 -4.45
N GLY A 371 17.97 -29.89 -3.60
CA GLY A 371 18.74 -31.03 -3.09
C GLY A 371 19.82 -30.68 -2.05
N GLN A 372 19.75 -29.50 -1.44
CA GLN A 372 20.78 -28.97 -0.52
C GLN A 372 20.54 -29.40 0.93
N LYS A 373 20.79 -30.69 1.23
CA LYS A 373 20.51 -31.30 2.55
C LYS A 373 21.29 -30.67 3.72
N GLY A 374 22.56 -30.32 3.52
CA GLY A 374 23.38 -29.71 4.59
C GLY A 374 22.84 -28.35 5.03
N VAL A 375 22.49 -27.49 4.06
CA VAL A 375 21.90 -26.18 4.34
C VAL A 375 20.48 -26.31 4.89
N PHE A 376 19.70 -27.30 4.45
CA PHE A 376 18.37 -27.57 4.99
C PHE A 376 18.39 -27.76 6.52
N GLU A 377 19.27 -28.61 7.03
CA GLU A 377 19.36 -28.93 8.46
C GLU A 377 19.76 -27.69 9.27
N GLU A 378 20.69 -26.90 8.75
CA GLU A 378 21.12 -25.66 9.36
C GLU A 378 19.97 -24.63 9.45
N ILE A 379 19.29 -24.38 8.33
CA ILE A 379 18.17 -23.43 8.26
C ILE A 379 17.01 -23.89 9.15
N TRP A 380 16.72 -25.19 9.17
CA TRP A 380 15.71 -25.77 10.05
C TRP A 380 16.03 -25.51 11.52
N ALA A 381 17.27 -25.79 11.94
CA ALA A 381 17.72 -25.53 13.30
C ALA A 381 17.70 -24.03 13.64
N GLN A 382 18.08 -23.16 12.70
CA GLN A 382 17.98 -21.70 12.86
C GLN A 382 16.52 -21.25 13.05
N ALA A 383 15.58 -21.81 12.29
CA ALA A 383 14.16 -21.49 12.39
C ALA A 383 13.60 -21.84 13.77
N LEU A 384 13.93 -23.03 14.29
CA LEU A 384 13.49 -23.50 15.61
C LEU A 384 14.08 -22.69 16.75
N ARG A 385 15.33 -22.21 16.62
CA ARG A 385 15.94 -21.29 17.59
C ARG A 385 15.30 -19.90 17.55
N ALA A 386 14.96 -19.39 16.37
CA ALA A 386 14.34 -18.08 16.22
C ALA A 386 12.88 -18.06 16.74
N HIS A 387 12.16 -19.17 16.53
CA HIS A 387 10.74 -19.34 16.85
C HIS A 387 10.51 -20.61 17.68
N GLU A 388 10.76 -20.51 18.98
CA GLU A 388 10.60 -21.62 19.92
C GLU A 388 9.19 -22.25 19.84
N GLY A 389 9.12 -23.59 19.93
CA GLY A 389 7.85 -24.34 19.87
C GLY A 389 7.11 -24.32 18.52
N SER A 390 7.66 -23.71 17.47
CA SER A 390 6.93 -23.45 16.22
C SER A 390 7.17 -24.47 15.10
N ALA A 391 7.78 -25.63 15.39
CA ALA A 391 8.09 -26.66 14.39
C ALA A 391 6.87 -27.10 13.57
N ARG A 392 5.75 -27.39 14.25
CA ARG A 392 4.50 -27.79 13.58
C ARG A 392 3.98 -26.70 12.63
N LYS A 393 4.05 -25.44 13.07
CA LYS A 393 3.60 -24.29 12.30
C LYS A 393 4.51 -24.04 11.08
N LEU A 394 5.81 -24.29 11.20
CA LEU A 394 6.73 -24.23 10.07
C LEU A 394 6.42 -25.32 9.03
N VAL A 395 6.17 -26.57 9.46
CA VAL A 395 5.74 -27.66 8.55
C VAL A 395 4.43 -27.28 7.85
N GLU A 396 3.47 -26.74 8.58
CA GLU A 396 2.19 -26.30 8.03
C GLU A 396 2.38 -25.20 6.97
N LEU A 397 3.20 -24.18 7.25
CA LEU A 397 3.52 -23.13 6.28
C LEU A 397 4.20 -23.67 5.02
N VAL A 398 5.12 -24.63 5.16
CA VAL A 398 5.77 -25.29 4.02
C VAL A 398 4.74 -26.01 3.15
N LYS A 399 3.77 -26.70 3.75
CA LYS A 399 2.66 -27.36 3.03
C LYS A 399 1.79 -26.35 2.30
N VAL A 400 1.35 -25.30 3.00
CA VAL A 400 0.51 -24.23 2.43
C VAL A 400 1.21 -23.56 1.24
N GLN A 401 2.50 -23.25 1.38
CA GLN A 401 3.28 -22.67 0.29
C GLN A 401 3.43 -23.63 -0.90
N ASN A 402 3.65 -24.93 -0.67
CA ASN A 402 3.69 -25.92 -1.76
C ASN A 402 2.35 -26.04 -2.49
N GLU A 403 1.22 -26.05 -1.76
CA GLU A 403 -0.12 -26.07 -2.35
C GLU A 403 -0.43 -24.79 -3.12
N ALA A 404 0.03 -23.64 -2.65
CA ALA A 404 -0.10 -22.37 -3.35
C ALA A 404 0.72 -22.38 -4.66
N ALA A 405 1.97 -22.85 -4.61
CA ALA A 405 2.81 -22.99 -5.79
C ALA A 405 2.22 -23.94 -6.82
N ALA A 406 1.69 -25.10 -6.39
CA ALA A 406 1.05 -26.07 -7.28
C ALA A 406 -0.18 -25.48 -7.99
N ARG A 407 -1.02 -24.73 -7.26
CA ARG A 407 -2.16 -24.01 -7.85
C ARG A 407 -1.72 -22.95 -8.86
N ALA A 408 -0.71 -22.15 -8.51
CA ALA A 408 -0.17 -21.13 -9.40
C ALA A 408 0.43 -21.73 -10.68
N TRP A 409 1.02 -22.92 -10.62
CA TRP A 409 1.49 -23.66 -11.79
C TRP A 409 0.36 -24.22 -12.64
N ALA A 410 -0.73 -24.70 -12.02
CA ALA A 410 -1.90 -25.23 -12.73
C ALA A 410 -2.67 -24.12 -13.48
N ASP A 411 -2.72 -22.91 -12.92
CA ASP A 411 -3.43 -21.76 -13.51
C ASP A 411 -2.64 -21.05 -14.63
N ARG A 412 -1.43 -21.53 -14.99
CA ARG A 412 -0.62 -20.90 -16.06
C ARG A 412 -1.20 -21.17 -17.45
N PRO A 413 -1.38 -20.13 -18.29
CA PRO A 413 -1.69 -20.34 -19.70
C PRO A 413 -0.50 -21.01 -20.39
N ALA A 414 -0.79 -22.03 -21.21
CA ALA A 414 0.20 -22.91 -21.86
C ALA A 414 1.28 -22.19 -22.70
N ALA A 415 1.09 -20.91 -23.03
CA ALA A 415 2.04 -20.09 -23.79
C ALA A 415 3.23 -19.55 -22.97
N ALA A 416 3.17 -19.55 -21.63
CA ALA A 416 4.25 -19.02 -20.77
C ALA A 416 5.38 -20.05 -20.52
N SER A 417 5.24 -21.28 -21.02
CA SER A 417 6.13 -22.41 -20.76
C SER A 417 7.47 -22.33 -21.51
N LEU A 418 7.60 -21.46 -22.51
CA LEU A 418 8.76 -21.41 -23.43
C LEU A 418 9.82 -20.37 -23.04
N GLU A 419 9.51 -19.40 -22.16
CA GLU A 419 10.47 -18.34 -21.76
C GLU A 419 11.36 -18.74 -20.56
N GLY A 420 11.00 -19.79 -19.82
CA GLY A 420 11.67 -20.19 -18.57
C GLY A 420 13.08 -20.79 -18.74
N GLU A 421 13.41 -21.37 -19.90
CA GLU A 421 14.70 -22.05 -20.09
C GLU A 421 15.83 -21.11 -20.58
N GLN A 422 15.49 -19.98 -21.23
CA GLN A 422 16.50 -19.05 -21.75
C GLN A 422 16.92 -17.96 -20.75
N SER A 423 16.07 -17.60 -19.79
CA SER A 423 16.42 -16.62 -18.73
C SER A 423 17.49 -17.16 -17.77
N ASN A 424 17.43 -18.46 -17.42
CA ASN A 424 18.32 -19.10 -16.43
C ASN A 424 19.83 -18.99 -16.70
N LYS A 425 20.27 -18.77 -17.94
CA LYS A 425 21.70 -18.63 -18.28
C LYS A 425 22.23 -17.19 -18.25
N ARG A 426 21.36 -16.17 -18.35
CA ARG A 426 21.76 -14.75 -18.25
C ARG A 426 21.79 -14.24 -16.81
N VAL A 427 21.01 -14.87 -15.91
CA VAL A 427 20.86 -14.50 -14.49
C VAL A 427 22.15 -14.71 -13.68
N GLY A 428 22.92 -15.77 -13.95
CA GLY A 428 24.17 -16.06 -13.23
C GLY A 428 25.18 -14.90 -13.25
N ASN A 429 25.33 -14.24 -14.39
CA ASN A 429 26.32 -13.18 -14.57
C ASN A 429 25.83 -11.82 -14.02
N ALA A 430 24.53 -11.51 -14.10
CA ALA A 430 23.98 -10.23 -13.62
C ALA A 430 23.80 -10.17 -12.08
N VAL A 431 23.82 -11.33 -11.40
CA VAL A 431 23.81 -11.42 -9.94
C VAL A 431 25.24 -11.20 -9.40
N GLU A 432 26.29 -11.68 -10.06
CA GLU A 432 27.69 -11.45 -9.66
C GLU A 432 28.09 -9.96 -9.74
N ASP A 433 27.65 -9.23 -10.77
CA ASP A 433 27.93 -7.79 -10.89
C ASP A 433 27.19 -6.93 -9.85
N ALA A 434 26.15 -7.46 -9.20
CA ALA A 434 25.43 -6.79 -8.13
C ALA A 434 26.02 -7.04 -6.73
N VAL A 435 27.05 -7.89 -6.64
CA VAL A 435 27.67 -8.34 -5.38
C VAL A 435 28.91 -7.50 -5.02
N VAL A 436 29.34 -6.56 -5.86
CA VAL A 436 30.51 -5.73 -5.58
C VAL A 436 30.11 -4.42 -4.88
N ASP A 437 29.72 -4.53 -3.62
CA ASP A 437 30.08 -3.56 -2.57
C ASP A 437 29.94 -4.15 -1.15
N ALA A 438 30.29 -5.43 -1.03
CA ALA A 438 30.44 -6.13 0.24
C ALA A 438 31.79 -6.86 0.25
N SER A 439 32.88 -6.10 0.13
CA SER A 439 34.22 -6.63 0.33
C SER A 439 34.54 -6.76 1.82
N VAL A 440 33.98 -7.77 2.49
CA VAL A 440 34.62 -8.44 3.64
C VAL A 440 34.22 -9.93 3.65
N SER A 441 35.15 -10.72 3.11
CA SER A 441 35.61 -12.03 3.59
C SER A 441 34.79 -13.30 3.32
N LYS A 442 35.27 -14.03 2.30
CA LYS A 442 35.56 -15.46 2.40
C LYS A 442 36.39 -15.78 3.67
N SER A 443 36.24 -17.00 4.16
CA SER A 443 36.96 -17.67 5.27
C SER A 443 36.50 -17.35 6.71
N LEU A 444 35.81 -18.33 7.29
CA LEU A 444 35.65 -18.51 8.74
C LEU A 444 36.82 -19.34 9.26
N SER A 445 37.77 -18.71 9.96
CA SER A 445 38.63 -19.38 10.96
C SER A 445 39.16 -18.37 11.99
N VAL A 446 38.54 -18.41 13.17
CA VAL A 446 39.08 -18.30 14.56
C VAL A 446 40.34 -17.46 14.86
N ALA A 447 40.13 -16.47 15.75
CA ALA A 447 40.89 -16.06 16.95
C ALA A 447 41.65 -14.71 17.04
N HIS A 448 41.24 -13.99 18.10
CA HIS A 448 41.94 -13.15 19.09
C HIS A 448 42.33 -11.69 18.85
N ASP A 449 42.18 -10.97 19.97
CA ASP A 449 42.26 -9.54 20.25
C ASP A 449 43.50 -8.85 19.67
N GLU A 450 43.34 -7.59 19.24
CA GLU A 450 43.99 -6.46 19.91
C GLU A 450 43.58 -5.09 19.33
N ILE A 451 43.67 -4.10 20.21
CA ILE A 451 43.22 -2.71 20.15
C ILE A 451 44.20 -1.84 19.35
N VAL A 452 43.76 -1.07 18.35
CA VAL A 452 44.36 0.24 17.98
C VAL A 452 43.34 1.15 17.23
N THR A 453 43.21 2.40 17.66
CA THR A 453 42.80 3.58 16.86
C THR A 453 43.93 4.63 16.97
N PRO A 454 43.89 5.84 16.37
CA PRO A 454 43.20 6.38 15.17
C PRO A 454 44.17 7.12 14.21
N VAL A 455 43.81 7.40 12.94
CA VAL A 455 44.34 8.58 12.21
C VAL A 455 43.32 9.15 11.21
N SER A 456 43.09 10.46 11.35
CA SER A 456 42.33 11.37 10.49
C SER A 456 43.09 11.71 9.20
N VAL A 457 42.40 11.85 8.06
CA VAL A 457 42.86 12.73 6.96
C VAL A 457 41.66 13.40 6.28
N LEU A 458 41.71 14.73 6.30
CA LEU A 458 40.91 15.71 5.55
C LEU A 458 41.53 15.96 4.16
N ARG A 459 40.74 16.61 3.28
CA ARG A 459 41.06 17.26 1.99
C ARG A 459 40.96 16.37 0.75
N GLU A 460 40.53 16.83 -0.42
CA GLU A 460 40.21 18.19 -0.87
C GLU A 460 39.20 18.22 -2.02
N VAL A 461 38.65 19.41 -2.22
CA VAL A 461 37.82 19.90 -3.32
C VAL A 461 38.62 19.93 -4.62
N GLU A 462 38.02 19.53 -5.74
CA GLU A 462 38.30 20.17 -7.04
C GLU A 462 37.03 20.42 -7.86
N THR A 463 36.96 21.67 -8.29
CA THR A 463 35.97 22.35 -9.11
C THR A 463 36.24 22.16 -10.61
N SER A 464 35.19 22.06 -11.43
CA SER A 464 35.18 22.51 -12.83
C SER A 464 33.72 22.70 -13.24
N GLN A 465 33.22 23.94 -13.20
CA GLN A 465 33.16 24.90 -14.31
C GLN A 465 32.18 24.54 -15.44
N ALA A 466 31.43 25.57 -15.82
CA ALA A 466 30.16 25.54 -16.51
C ALA A 466 30.23 26.14 -17.93
N SER A 467 29.13 25.90 -18.68
CA SER A 467 28.55 26.72 -19.76
C SER A 467 28.85 26.29 -21.21
N PRO A 468 28.05 26.72 -22.22
CA PRO A 468 26.68 27.23 -22.20
C PRO A 468 25.71 26.53 -23.20
N ALA A 469 24.43 26.88 -23.09
CA ALA A 469 23.36 26.61 -24.06
C ALA A 469 23.55 27.39 -25.38
N PRO A 470 22.75 27.04 -26.41
CA PRO A 470 22.04 28.09 -27.12
C PRO A 470 20.53 27.83 -27.23
N ASP A 471 19.87 28.92 -27.61
CA ASP A 471 18.49 29.29 -27.43
C ASP A 471 17.67 29.17 -28.73
N MET A 472 16.35 29.28 -28.58
CA MET A 472 15.31 29.72 -29.53
C MET A 472 14.84 28.84 -30.70
N SER A 473 13.56 28.44 -30.53
CA SER A 473 12.43 28.68 -31.44
C SER A 473 12.11 27.65 -32.54
N ALA A 474 10.92 27.05 -32.44
CA ALA A 474 9.90 27.10 -33.50
C ALA A 474 8.59 26.39 -33.09
N ARG A 475 7.52 27.20 -32.99
CA ARG A 475 6.18 27.03 -33.57
C ARG A 475 5.31 25.83 -33.15
N HIS A 476 4.25 26.19 -32.43
CA HIS A 476 2.96 25.51 -32.34
C HIS A 476 2.29 25.36 -33.70
N ASP A 477 1.69 24.20 -33.94
CA ASP A 477 0.44 24.04 -34.69
C ASP A 477 -0.46 23.01 -33.97
N PRO A 478 -1.80 23.19 -33.95
CA PRO A 478 -2.73 22.35 -33.22
C PRO A 478 -3.20 21.18 -34.09
N VAL A 479 -3.23 19.96 -33.54
CA VAL A 479 -3.84 18.80 -34.23
C VAL A 479 -5.17 18.46 -33.57
N GLU A 480 -6.24 18.70 -34.32
CA GLU A 480 -7.61 18.27 -34.06
C GLU A 480 -7.70 16.73 -34.00
N HIS A 481 -8.24 16.18 -32.90
CA HIS A 481 -8.58 14.76 -32.84
C HIS A 481 -9.95 14.51 -33.46
N ARG A 482 -9.90 14.02 -34.70
CA ARG A 482 -11.01 13.45 -35.47
C ARG A 482 -11.45 12.12 -34.83
N ILE A 483 -12.74 12.02 -34.52
CA ILE A 483 -13.40 10.79 -34.08
C ILE A 483 -13.51 9.83 -35.27
N THR A 484 -12.95 8.63 -35.15
CA THR A 484 -13.26 7.50 -36.04
C THR A 484 -13.55 6.25 -35.22
N THR A 485 -14.72 5.66 -35.50
CA THR A 485 -15.30 4.45 -34.95
C THR A 485 -14.83 3.19 -35.71
N SER A 486 -15.06 2.02 -35.09
CA SER A 486 -14.89 0.63 -35.59
C SER A 486 -13.45 0.07 -35.50
N SER A 487 -13.16 -1.21 -35.25
CA SER A 487 -13.87 -2.43 -34.85
C SER A 487 -12.76 -3.47 -34.57
N SER A 488 -13.04 -4.48 -33.73
CA SER A 488 -12.30 -5.77 -33.66
C SER A 488 -10.81 -5.70 -33.26
N ALA A 489 -10.54 -5.88 -31.96
CA ALA A 489 -9.20 -6.26 -31.48
C ALA A 489 -9.30 -7.36 -30.42
N THR A 490 -8.52 -8.41 -30.64
CA THR A 490 -8.05 -9.38 -29.63
C THR A 490 -7.84 -8.75 -28.26
N PRO A 491 -8.12 -9.47 -27.15
CA PRO A 491 -7.97 -8.90 -25.82
C PRO A 491 -6.53 -8.38 -25.65
N PRO A 492 -6.35 -7.12 -25.23
CA PRO A 492 -5.02 -6.55 -25.05
C PRO A 492 -4.25 -7.42 -24.05
N ARG A 493 -2.99 -7.73 -24.36
CA ARG A 493 -2.07 -8.32 -23.38
C ARG A 493 -2.13 -7.47 -22.11
N PRO A 494 -2.16 -8.07 -20.91
CA PRO A 494 -2.17 -7.29 -19.68
C PRO A 494 -0.99 -6.30 -19.71
N PRO A 495 -1.21 -5.03 -19.32
CA PRO A 495 -0.15 -4.04 -19.33
C PRO A 495 0.99 -4.54 -18.44
N VAL A 496 2.12 -4.84 -19.05
CA VAL A 496 3.37 -5.15 -18.34
C VAL A 496 3.92 -3.82 -17.85
N LEU A 497 4.19 -3.70 -16.56
CA LEU A 497 4.94 -2.57 -16.01
C LEU A 497 6.32 -2.56 -16.66
N LEU A 498 6.58 -1.55 -17.50
CA LEU A 498 7.89 -1.37 -18.11
C LEU A 498 8.83 -0.73 -17.09
N ARG A 499 10.10 -1.15 -17.13
CA ARG A 499 11.18 -0.63 -16.27
C ARG A 499 11.25 0.91 -16.29
N GLU A 500 11.06 1.53 -17.45
CA GLU A 500 11.10 2.98 -17.62
C GLU A 500 9.97 3.71 -16.86
N GLN A 501 8.83 3.06 -16.65
CA GLN A 501 7.74 3.59 -15.82
C GLN A 501 8.11 3.58 -14.32
N LEU A 502 9.15 2.81 -13.99
CA LEU A 502 9.67 2.47 -12.67
C LEU A 502 11.13 2.96 -12.46
N ASP A 503 11.71 3.82 -13.31
CA ASP A 503 13.06 4.37 -13.06
C ASP A 503 12.95 5.75 -12.32
N GLY A 504 13.73 5.94 -11.24
CA GLY A 504 13.82 7.17 -10.42
C GLY A 504 12.72 7.32 -9.34
N LEU A 505 12.48 6.28 -8.55
CA LEU A 505 11.24 6.00 -7.81
C LEU A 505 11.19 6.55 -6.37
N LEU A 506 10.76 7.81 -6.26
CA LEU A 506 10.52 8.51 -5.00
C LEU A 506 11.83 8.82 -4.27
N PRO A 507 12.12 10.09 -4.03
CA PRO A 507 13.37 10.45 -3.39
C PRO A 507 13.38 10.04 -1.91
N ALA A 508 14.57 9.59 -1.51
CA ALA A 508 14.92 9.12 -0.19
C ALA A 508 14.44 10.06 0.92
N GLY A 509 13.87 9.49 1.97
CA GLY A 509 14.05 10.08 3.28
C GLY A 509 15.34 9.48 3.84
N LEU A 510 16.31 10.31 4.23
CA LEU A 510 17.60 9.89 4.81
C LEU A 510 17.49 9.09 6.14
N GLU A 511 16.29 8.69 6.57
CA GLU A 511 16.01 8.45 7.99
C GLU A 511 14.97 7.36 8.27
N LEU A 512 14.79 6.41 7.34
CA LEU A 512 13.90 5.26 7.54
C LEU A 512 14.33 4.35 8.70
N GLU A 513 15.62 4.38 9.05
CA GLU A 513 16.26 3.51 10.04
C GLU A 513 15.87 3.83 11.49
N ASP A 514 15.48 5.09 11.77
CA ASP A 514 14.98 5.55 13.08
C ASP A 514 13.48 5.23 13.27
N TYR A 515 12.80 4.82 12.20
CA TYR A 515 11.34 4.88 12.07
C TYR A 515 10.61 3.60 12.49
N GLU A 516 11.18 2.43 12.16
CA GLU A 516 10.66 1.12 12.62
C GLU A 516 10.67 0.97 14.14
N LEU A 517 11.49 1.78 14.83
CA LEU A 517 11.73 1.68 16.27
C LEU A 517 10.87 2.61 17.11
N ARG A 518 10.42 3.75 16.57
CA ARG A 518 9.72 4.75 17.38
C ARG A 518 8.24 4.45 17.58
N GLU A 519 7.57 3.87 16.59
CA GLU A 519 6.16 3.52 16.74
C GLU A 519 5.88 2.25 15.92
N ARG A 520 5.99 1.08 16.57
CA ARG A 520 5.21 -0.07 16.10
C ARG A 520 3.75 0.39 16.15
N PRO A 521 2.99 0.41 15.04
CA PRO A 521 1.55 0.46 15.18
C PRO A 521 1.17 -0.71 16.10
N MET A 522 0.32 -0.47 17.11
CA MET A 522 -0.30 -1.55 17.88
C MET A 522 -0.70 -2.63 16.89
N SER A 523 -0.32 -3.89 17.17
CA SER A 523 -0.75 -5.01 16.37
C SER A 523 -2.28 -4.95 16.28
N MET A 524 -2.79 -4.52 15.11
CA MET A 524 -4.23 -4.53 14.84
C MET A 524 -4.77 -5.95 14.71
N TYR A 525 -3.85 -6.92 14.71
CA TYR A 525 -4.09 -8.35 14.78
C TYR A 525 -3.59 -8.87 16.13
N GLY A 526 -4.49 -8.84 17.11
CA GLY A 526 -4.48 -9.65 18.32
C GLY A 526 -5.82 -10.36 18.41
#